data_AF-A0A9Q5BZ57-F1
#
_entry.id   AF-A0A9Q5BZ57-F1
#
_cell.length_a   1.000
_cell.length_b   1.000
_cell.length_c   1.000
_cell.angle_alpha   90.00
_cell.angle_beta   90.00
_cell.angle_gamma   90.00
#
_symmetry.space_group_name_H-M   'P 1'
#
loop_
_entity.id
_entity.type
_entity.pdbx_description
1 polymer ?
#
loop_
_entity_poly.entity_id
_entity_poly.type
_entity_poly.pdbx_seq_one_letter_code
_entity_poly.pdbx_strand_id
1 'polypeptide(L)'
;MILDDLVTVTKKRLIRHQKRHSLTELKREVAAMPATTKPNFLSILKQPGLHIISEVKKASPSKGTIVTDFPYLKIAKAYDQAGADAISVLTEPDYFNGHLHYLKDISQAVSVPTLAKTSQSILT
;
A
#
# COMPACT_ATOMS: atom_id res chain seq x y z
N MET A 1 -14.43 -14.56 12.20
CA MET A 1 -13.12 -14.06 12.68
C MET A 1 -12.83 -12.72 12.00
N ILE A 2 -11.99 -11.85 12.56
CA ILE A 2 -11.70 -10.53 11.95
C ILE A 2 -11.23 -10.62 10.48
N LEU A 3 -10.57 -11.71 10.12
CA LEU A 3 -10.16 -11.97 8.74
C LEU A 3 -11.34 -12.23 7.80
N ASP A 4 -12.37 -12.96 8.24
CA ASP A 4 -13.57 -13.25 7.44
C ASP A 4 -14.35 -11.97 7.14
N ASP A 5 -14.40 -11.05 8.12
CA ASP A 5 -15.06 -9.76 7.95
C ASP A 5 -14.29 -8.88 6.96
N LEU A 6 -12.96 -8.87 7.06
CA LEU A 6 -12.07 -8.19 6.09
C LEU A 6 -12.27 -8.72 4.67
N VAL A 7 -12.31 -10.04 4.49
CA VAL A 7 -12.57 -10.69 3.18
C VAL A 7 -13.93 -10.25 2.64
N THR A 8 -14.96 -10.34 3.48
CA THR A 8 -16.35 -10.03 3.12
C THR A 8 -16.50 -8.58 2.64
N VAL A 9 -15.95 -7.63 3.40
CA VAL A 9 -16.00 -6.21 3.05
C VAL A 9 -15.18 -5.94 1.79
N THR A 10 -14.03 -6.60 1.63
CA THR A 10 -13.18 -6.42 0.46
C THR A 10 -13.82 -6.97 -0.83
N LYS A 11 -14.51 -8.12 -0.77
CA LYS A 11 -15.29 -8.67 -1.90
C LYS A 11 -16.39 -7.69 -2.34
N LYS A 12 -17.14 -7.11 -1.39
CA LYS A 12 -18.15 -6.08 -1.70
C LYS A 12 -17.51 -4.85 -2.36
N ARG A 13 -16.35 -4.41 -1.87
CA ARG A 13 -15.59 -3.29 -2.45
C ARG A 13 -15.11 -3.60 -3.86
N LEU A 14 -14.58 -4.80 -4.11
CA LEU A 14 -14.15 -5.25 -5.44
C LEU A 14 -15.28 -5.17 -6.46
N ILE A 15 -16.48 -5.68 -6.13
CA ILE A 15 -17.65 -5.61 -7.01
C ILE A 15 -18.00 -4.15 -7.35
N ARG A 16 -17.95 -3.24 -6.35
CA ARG A 16 -18.17 -1.80 -6.59
C ARG A 16 -17.10 -1.17 -7.48
N HIS A 17 -15.84 -1.62 -7.40
CA HIS A 17 -14.78 -1.13 -8.28
C HIS A 17 -14.96 -1.64 -9.71
N GLN A 18 -15.25 -2.93 -9.89
CA GLN A 18 -15.47 -3.54 -11.21
C GLN A 18 -16.65 -2.90 -11.96
N LYS A 19 -17.67 -2.41 -11.24
CA LYS A 19 -18.79 -1.65 -11.83
C LYS A 19 -18.42 -0.26 -12.32
N ARG A 20 -17.36 0.35 -11.75
CA ARG A 20 -16.90 1.71 -12.10
C ARG A 20 -15.80 1.71 -13.14
N HIS A 21 -15.00 0.65 -13.18
CA HIS A 21 -13.84 0.56 -14.06
C HIS A 21 -13.61 -0.89 -14.43
N SER A 22 -13.65 -1.18 -15.73
CA SER A 22 -13.51 -2.55 -16.19
C SER A 22 -12.05 -3.01 -16.08
N LEU A 23 -11.85 -4.32 -15.92
CA LEU A 23 -10.50 -4.90 -15.91
C LEU A 23 -9.74 -4.61 -17.22
N THR A 24 -10.44 -4.57 -18.34
CA THR A 24 -9.85 -4.31 -19.66
C THR A 24 -9.33 -2.88 -19.76
N GLU A 25 -10.10 -1.89 -19.31
CA GLU A 25 -9.67 -0.48 -19.25
C GLU A 25 -8.48 -0.33 -18.31
N LEU A 26 -8.55 -0.94 -17.11
CA LEU A 26 -7.46 -0.90 -16.14
C LEU A 26 -6.15 -1.49 -16.70
N LYS A 27 -6.21 -2.63 -17.40
CA LYS A 27 -5.04 -3.22 -18.06
C LYS A 27 -4.45 -2.29 -19.12
N ARG A 28 -5.31 -1.64 -19.90
CA ARG A 28 -4.89 -0.68 -20.94
C ARG A 28 -4.20 0.54 -20.32
N GLU A 29 -4.78 1.09 -19.26
CA GLU A 29 -4.21 2.23 -18.53
C GLU A 29 -2.85 1.89 -17.94
N VAL A 30 -2.72 0.74 -17.27
CA VAL A 30 -1.44 0.29 -16.71
C VAL A 30 -0.38 0.07 -17.80
N ALA A 31 -0.76 -0.52 -18.94
CA ALA A 31 0.17 -0.72 -20.05
C ALA A 31 0.66 0.59 -20.69
N ALA A 32 -0.14 1.65 -20.59
CA ALA A 32 0.22 2.99 -21.07
C ALA A 32 1.00 3.82 -20.03
N MET A 33 1.17 3.34 -18.79
CA MET A 33 1.93 4.06 -17.77
C MET A 33 3.43 4.05 -18.11
N PRO A 34 4.14 5.16 -17.85
CA PRO A 34 5.58 5.19 -18.00
C PRO A 34 6.24 4.17 -17.07
N ALA A 35 7.38 3.61 -17.51
CA ALA A 35 8.20 2.78 -16.65
C ALA A 35 8.63 3.58 -15.41
N THR A 36 8.60 2.92 -14.25
CA THR A 36 9.10 3.52 -13.02
C THR A 36 10.62 3.65 -13.09
N THR A 37 11.15 4.78 -12.63
CA THR A 37 12.59 4.98 -12.42
C THR A 37 13.08 4.41 -11.09
N LYS A 38 12.15 3.96 -10.24
CA LYS A 38 12.47 3.43 -8.92
C LYS A 38 13.18 2.08 -9.00
N PRO A 39 14.04 1.77 -8.01
CA PRO A 39 14.66 0.46 -7.90
C PRO A 39 13.62 -0.67 -7.87
N ASN A 40 13.98 -1.81 -8.45
CA ASN A 40 13.13 -3.00 -8.38
C ASN A 40 13.09 -3.53 -6.94
N PHE A 41 11.89 -3.60 -6.36
CA PHE A 41 11.65 -4.07 -5.00
C PHE A 41 12.28 -5.43 -4.71
N LEU A 42 12.08 -6.42 -5.59
CA LEU A 42 12.60 -7.77 -5.38
C LEU A 42 14.13 -7.82 -5.53
N SER A 43 14.70 -7.03 -6.43
CA SER A 43 16.15 -6.96 -6.61
C SER A 43 16.87 -6.42 -5.36
N ILE A 44 16.26 -5.48 -4.62
CA ILE A 44 16.78 -4.97 -3.35
C ILE A 44 16.80 -6.09 -2.32
N LEU A 45 15.65 -6.74 -2.08
CA LEU A 45 15.52 -7.77 -1.04
C LEU A 45 16.32 -9.05 -1.30
N LYS A 46 16.80 -9.25 -2.53
CA LYS A 46 17.70 -10.36 -2.89
C LYS A 46 19.16 -10.10 -2.55
N GLN A 47 19.55 -8.85 -2.27
CA GLN A 47 20.92 -8.55 -1.88
C GLN A 47 21.23 -9.13 -0.50
N PRO A 48 22.48 -9.52 -0.20
CA PRO A 48 22.87 -9.92 1.14
C PRO A 48 22.66 -8.79 2.16
N GLY A 49 22.30 -9.14 3.40
CA GLY A 49 22.15 -8.19 4.49
C GLY A 49 20.74 -8.12 5.08
N LEU A 50 20.58 -7.24 6.07
CA LEU A 50 19.28 -6.93 6.67
C LEU A 50 18.58 -5.89 5.82
N HIS A 51 17.31 -6.15 5.47
CA HIS A 51 16.46 -5.23 4.74
C HIS A 51 15.29 -4.78 5.61
N ILE A 52 14.96 -3.49 5.55
CA ILE A 52 13.89 -2.86 6.33
C ILE A 52 12.79 -2.34 5.40
N ILE A 53 11.60 -2.93 5.54
CA ILE A 53 10.38 -2.40 4.92
C ILE A 53 9.61 -1.63 5.99
N SER A 54 9.62 -0.30 5.92
CA SER A 54 8.94 0.54 6.90
C SER A 54 7.47 0.73 6.53
N GLU A 55 6.56 0.54 7.49
CA GLU A 55 5.12 0.57 7.23
C GLU A 55 4.45 1.87 7.68
N VAL A 56 3.77 2.54 6.76
CA VAL A 56 2.93 3.71 7.02
C VAL A 56 1.50 3.23 7.31
N LYS A 57 1.10 3.28 8.59
CA LYS A 57 -0.16 2.73 9.10
C LYS A 57 -0.85 3.68 10.09
N LYS A 58 -2.13 3.98 9.85
CA LYS A 58 -2.94 4.87 10.71
C LYS A 58 -3.62 4.15 11.88
N ALA A 59 -4.21 2.99 11.60
CA ALA A 59 -4.95 2.20 12.58
C ALA A 59 -4.73 0.70 12.37
N SER A 60 -5.13 -0.13 13.35
CA SER A 60 -5.28 -1.57 13.18
C SER A 60 -6.47 -2.10 13.99
N PRO A 61 -7.09 -3.22 13.59
CA PRO A 61 -8.18 -3.85 14.36
C PRO A 61 -7.82 -4.11 15.82
N SER A 62 -6.57 -4.49 16.08
CA SER A 62 -6.09 -4.86 17.41
C SER A 62 -5.74 -3.68 18.31
N LYS A 63 -5.39 -2.52 17.76
CA LYS A 63 -4.90 -1.36 18.52
C LYS A 63 -5.75 -0.10 18.34
N GLY A 64 -6.77 -0.14 17.50
CA GLY A 64 -7.55 1.04 17.12
C GLY A 64 -6.69 2.04 16.35
N THR A 65 -6.96 3.34 16.56
CA THR A 65 -6.16 4.42 15.96
C THR A 65 -4.79 4.49 16.63
N ILE A 66 -3.73 4.28 15.86
CA ILE A 66 -2.34 4.32 16.33
C ILE A 66 -1.83 5.76 16.27
N VAL A 67 -2.22 6.49 15.23
CA VAL A 67 -1.75 7.85 14.94
C VAL A 67 -2.95 8.73 14.61
N THR A 68 -3.29 9.65 15.51
CA THR A 68 -4.49 10.52 15.40
C THR A 68 -4.30 11.61 14.34
N ASP A 69 -3.24 12.41 14.46
CA ASP A 69 -2.76 13.28 13.38
C ASP A 69 -1.82 12.46 12.50
N PHE A 70 -2.25 12.14 11.28
CA PHE A 70 -1.57 11.19 10.40
C PHE A 70 -0.86 11.91 9.23
N PRO A 71 0.30 12.56 9.47
CA PRO A 71 1.07 13.24 8.43
C PRO A 71 1.85 12.22 7.59
N TYR A 72 1.13 11.37 6.85
CA TYR A 72 1.65 10.19 6.15
C TYR A 72 2.82 10.51 5.21
N LEU A 73 2.82 11.68 4.57
CA LEU A 73 3.94 12.14 3.75
C LEU A 73 5.20 12.44 4.57
N LYS A 74 5.06 13.06 5.74
CA LYS A 74 6.21 13.33 6.63
C LYS A 74 6.78 12.03 7.16
N ILE A 75 5.91 11.10 7.57
CA ILE A 75 6.32 9.77 8.04
C ILE A 75 7.08 9.02 6.95
N ALA A 76 6.55 8.98 5.73
CA ALA A 76 7.19 8.29 4.61
C ALA A 76 8.55 8.90 4.23
N LYS A 77 8.65 10.24 4.18
CA LYS A 77 9.92 10.93 3.93
C LYS A 77 10.95 10.66 5.02
N ALA A 78 10.52 10.58 6.28
CA ALA A 78 11.41 10.22 7.39
C ALA A 78 11.94 8.79 7.24
N TYR A 79 11.12 7.83 6.80
CA TYR A 79 11.58 6.46 6.53
C TYR A 79 12.57 6.40 5.36
N ASP A 80 12.30 7.12 4.26
CA ASP A 80 13.21 7.21 3.11
C ASP A 80 14.57 7.79 3.53
N GLN A 81 14.56 8.88 4.30
CA GLN A 81 15.78 9.52 4.83
C GLN A 81 16.53 8.66 5.85
N ALA A 82 15.82 7.82 6.62
CA ALA A 82 16.42 6.90 7.58
C ALA A 82 17.02 5.65 6.92
N GLY A 83 16.91 5.50 5.59
CA GLY A 83 17.48 4.37 4.86
C GLY A 83 16.59 3.13 4.80
N ALA A 84 15.27 3.28 4.82
CA ALA A 84 14.37 2.16 4.56
C ALA A 84 14.56 1.64 3.14
N ASP A 85 14.64 0.31 2.95
CA ASP A 85 14.80 -0.32 1.64
C ASP A 85 13.51 -0.28 0.80
N ALA A 86 12.37 -0.22 1.48
CA ALA A 86 11.06 -0.02 0.87
C ALA A 86 10.05 0.54 1.87
N ILE A 87 8.96 1.08 1.36
CA ILE A 87 7.85 1.58 2.19
C ILE A 87 6.56 0.81 1.89
N SER A 88 6.02 0.15 2.91
CA SER A 88 4.70 -0.48 2.90
C SER A 88 3.64 0.56 3.25
N VAL A 89 2.60 0.69 2.43
CA VAL A 89 1.50 1.65 2.67
C VAL A 89 0.18 0.90 2.79
N LEU A 90 -0.50 1.04 3.94
CA LEU A 90 -1.84 0.49 4.12
C LEU A 90 -2.83 1.27 3.24
N THR A 91 -3.52 0.54 2.37
CA THR A 91 -4.53 1.12 1.46
C THR A 91 -5.96 0.66 1.76
N GLU A 92 -6.13 -0.18 2.79
CA GLU A 92 -7.41 -0.70 3.25
C GLU A 92 -8.13 0.35 4.15
N PRO A 93 -9.32 0.84 3.75
CA PRO A 93 -9.99 1.94 4.45
C PRO A 93 -10.80 1.55 5.68
N ASP A 94 -11.37 0.34 5.75
CA ASP A 94 -12.44 0.02 6.70
C ASP A 94 -11.90 -0.32 8.10
N TYR A 95 -10.70 -0.89 8.20
CA TYR A 95 -10.08 -1.39 9.43
C TYR A 95 -8.71 -0.79 9.73
N PHE A 96 -7.99 -0.35 8.68
CA PHE A 96 -6.66 0.26 8.82
C PHE A 96 -6.67 1.77 8.58
N ASN A 97 -7.83 2.33 8.19
CA ASN A 97 -8.02 3.73 7.81
C ASN A 97 -6.98 4.19 6.77
N GLY A 98 -6.61 3.28 5.87
CA GLY A 98 -5.71 3.49 4.75
C GLY A 98 -6.46 3.92 3.48
N HIS A 99 -5.73 4.44 2.50
CA HIS A 99 -6.31 4.89 1.24
C HIS A 99 -5.32 4.76 0.09
N LEU A 100 -5.83 4.48 -1.12
CA LEU A 100 -5.01 4.39 -2.34
C LEU A 100 -4.28 5.70 -2.68
N HIS A 101 -4.85 6.87 -2.32
CA HIS A 101 -4.15 8.13 -2.55
C HIS A 101 -2.87 8.27 -1.71
N TYR A 102 -2.78 7.63 -0.54
CA TYR A 102 -1.58 7.67 0.30
C TYR A 102 -0.45 6.95 -0.42
N LEU A 103 -0.75 5.79 -1.03
CA LEU A 103 0.22 5.06 -1.82
C LEU A 103 0.70 5.91 -3.01
N LYS A 104 -0.22 6.56 -3.74
CA LYS A 104 0.13 7.42 -4.87
C LYS A 104 1.05 8.57 -4.42
N ASP A 105 0.62 9.34 -3.43
CA ASP A 105 1.34 10.51 -2.94
C ASP A 105 2.72 10.12 -2.37
N ILE A 106 2.77 9.05 -1.57
CA ILE A 106 4.04 8.54 -1.01
C ILE A 106 4.95 8.05 -2.14
N SER A 107 4.44 7.32 -3.12
CA SER A 107 5.24 6.83 -4.25
C SER A 107 5.89 7.96 -5.04
N GLN A 108 5.30 9.15 -5.07
CA GLN A 108 5.85 10.33 -5.73
C GLN A 108 6.83 11.10 -4.85
N ALA A 109 6.72 10.97 -3.52
CA ALA A 109 7.45 11.76 -2.55
C ALA A 109 8.74 11.10 -2.01
N VAL A 110 8.96 9.82 -2.28
CA VAL A 110 10.10 9.02 -1.77
C VAL A 110 10.88 8.36 -2.90
N SER A 111 12.16 8.09 -2.68
CA SER A 111 13.05 7.48 -3.67
C SER A 111 12.91 5.94 -3.75
N VAL A 112 12.63 5.30 -2.61
CA VAL A 112 12.54 3.85 -2.47
C VAL A 112 11.24 3.28 -3.07
N PRO A 113 11.21 1.98 -3.46
CA PRO A 113 9.99 1.34 -3.92
C PRO A 113 8.90 1.31 -2.83
N THR A 114 7.64 1.38 -3.26
CA THR A 114 6.49 1.35 -2.38
C THR A 114 5.61 0.12 -2.63
N LEU A 115 5.13 -0.49 -1.56
CA LEU A 115 4.24 -1.66 -1.60
C LEU A 115 2.81 -1.25 -1.18
N ALA A 116 1.82 -1.65 -1.98
CA ALA A 116 0.43 -1.59 -1.59
C ALA A 116 0.12 -2.71 -0.57
N LYS A 117 -0.01 -2.37 0.71
CA LYS A 117 -0.44 -3.32 1.74
C LYS A 117 -1.95 -3.31 1.84
N THR A 118 -2.56 -4.46 1.62
CA THR A 118 -4.01 -4.69 1.66
C THR A 118 -4.34 -5.89 2.54
N SER A 119 -5.63 -6.10 2.84
CA SER A 119 -6.10 -7.31 3.50
C SER A 119 -5.82 -8.53 2.62
N GLN A 120 -4.88 -9.35 3.06
CA GLN A 120 -4.44 -10.53 2.36
C GLN A 120 -5.44 -11.68 2.60
N SER A 121 -6.54 -11.73 1.83
CA SER A 121 -7.36 -12.93 1.61
C SER A 121 -8.47 -12.67 0.57
N ILE A 122 -8.09 -12.37 -0.68
CA ILE A 122 -9.05 -12.35 -1.82
C ILE A 122 -8.66 -13.39 -2.88
N LEU A 123 -7.57 -14.12 -2.68
CA LEU A 123 -7.02 -15.04 -3.68
C LEU A 123 -7.15 -16.53 -3.30
N THR A 124 -8.06 -16.84 -2.37
CA THR A 124 -8.56 -18.21 -2.15
C THR A 124 -10.08 -18.21 -2.29
#